data_AF-A0A819SGS7-F1
#
_entry.id   AF-A0A819SGS7-F1
#
_cell.length_a   1.000
_cell.length_b   1.000
_cell.length_c   1.000
_cell.angle_alpha   90.00
_cell.angle_beta   90.00
_cell.angle_gamma   90.00
#
_symmetry.space_group_name_H-M   'P 1'
#
loop_
_entity.id
_entity.type
_entity.pdbx_description
1 polymer ?
#
loop_
_entity_poly.entity_id
_entity_poly.type
_entity_poly.pdbx_seq_one_letter_code
_entity_poly.pdbx_strand_id
1 'polypeptide(L)'
;MSNIKTAVGRSLVKKRFPNQRRATSGDEWVHQKADFTASTDWNRLNLRSVTDQNSLDEFLTTAQLAGTDFAAERLNVTFVPAVAKVGILSNDDKERIRQVQNLHQDRLHIPRRPAWTSDMSAEQIDQQERASFLEWRRKLA
;
A
#
# COMPACT_ATOMS: atom_id res chain seq x y z
N MET A 1 -9.20 -3.19 -52.26
CA MET A 1 -10.20 -2.93 -51.19
C MET A 1 -9.52 -3.13 -49.86
N SER A 2 -9.44 -2.07 -49.07
CA SER A 2 -8.77 -1.97 -47.78
C SER A 2 -9.66 -2.44 -46.63
N ASN A 3 -9.06 -3.03 -45.59
CA ASN A 3 -9.53 -2.83 -44.22
C ASN A 3 -8.45 -3.22 -43.20
N ILE A 4 -7.68 -2.25 -42.73
CA ILE A 4 -6.78 -2.40 -41.58
C ILE A 4 -7.40 -1.60 -40.44
N LYS A 5 -8.02 -2.29 -39.47
CA LYS A 5 -8.46 -1.68 -38.22
C LYS A 5 -7.22 -1.40 -37.37
N THR A 6 -6.66 -0.20 -37.51
CA THR A 6 -5.53 0.28 -36.71
C THR A 6 -6.00 0.50 -35.27
N ALA A 7 -5.52 -0.31 -34.33
CA ALA A 7 -5.85 -0.17 -32.92
C ALA A 7 -5.34 1.16 -32.36
N VAL A 8 -6.24 1.97 -31.81
CA VAL A 8 -5.99 3.30 -31.22
C VAL A 8 -4.84 3.28 -30.19
N GLY A 9 -4.69 2.17 -29.46
CA GLY A 9 -3.61 1.97 -28.50
C GLY A 9 -2.21 2.02 -29.14
N ARG A 10 -2.04 1.48 -30.36
CA ARG A 10 -0.74 1.48 -31.06
C ARG A 10 -0.34 2.85 -31.59
N SER A 11 -1.31 3.69 -31.99
CA SER A 11 -1.04 5.05 -32.46
C SER A 11 -0.61 6.01 -31.35
N LEU A 12 -1.08 5.80 -30.12
CA LEU A 12 -0.70 6.63 -28.97
C LEU A 12 0.75 6.39 -28.54
N VAL A 13 1.19 5.13 -28.50
CA VAL A 13 2.58 4.79 -28.14
C VAL A 13 3.58 5.37 -29.15
N LYS A 14 3.24 5.37 -30.44
CA LYS A 14 4.11 5.87 -31.51
C LYS A 14 4.21 7.40 -31.55
N LYS A 15 3.17 8.12 -31.11
CA LYS A 15 3.19 9.59 -30.97
C LYS A 15 4.00 10.09 -29.76
N ARG A 16 4.10 9.29 -28.69
CA ARG A 16 4.85 9.68 -27.49
C ARG A 16 6.37 9.66 -27.66
N PHE A 17 6.88 8.95 -28.66
CA PHE A 17 8.32 8.85 -28.91
C PHE A 17 8.66 9.11 -30.39
N PRO A 18 8.47 10.35 -30.89
CA PRO A 18 8.67 10.66 -32.29
C PRO A 18 10.14 10.98 -32.61
N ASN A 19 11.09 10.12 -32.22
CA ASN A 19 12.47 10.05 -32.78
C ASN A 19 13.45 9.20 -31.93
N GLN A 20 13.15 7.92 -31.67
CA GLN A 20 14.23 6.99 -31.34
C GLN A 20 14.58 6.16 -32.58
N ARG A 21 15.25 6.85 -33.52
CA ARG A 21 16.14 6.15 -34.45
C ARG A 21 17.32 5.64 -33.62
N ARG A 22 17.70 4.38 -33.85
CA ARG A 22 18.90 3.76 -33.27
C ARG A 22 20.10 4.68 -33.52
N ALA A 23 20.68 5.23 -32.47
CA ALA A 23 21.97 5.88 -32.49
C ALA A 23 22.91 5.03 -31.64
N THR A 24 23.74 4.26 -32.32
CA THR A 24 25.02 3.77 -31.82
C THR A 24 25.98 4.96 -31.76
N SER A 25 26.41 5.36 -30.57
CA SER A 25 27.78 5.82 -30.27
C SER A 25 27.78 6.33 -28.83
N GLY A 26 28.88 6.08 -28.12
CA GLY A 26 29.02 6.36 -26.70
C GLY A 26 28.74 7.81 -26.33
N ASP A 27 28.00 7.98 -25.25
CA ASP A 27 28.32 9.02 -24.29
C ASP A 27 27.84 8.64 -22.90
N GLU A 28 28.63 9.08 -21.95
CA GLU A 28 28.82 8.56 -20.62
C GLU A 28 27.75 9.09 -19.65
N TRP A 29 26.83 8.23 -19.20
CA TRP A 29 26.01 8.55 -18.03
C TRP A 29 26.81 8.29 -16.77
N VAL A 30 27.51 9.33 -16.28
CA VAL A 30 28.15 9.33 -14.97
C VAL A 30 27.06 9.33 -13.90
N HIS A 31 26.54 8.14 -13.59
CA HIS A 31 25.95 7.91 -12.29
C HIS A 31 27.10 7.87 -11.29
N GLN A 32 27.09 8.83 -10.37
CA GLN A 32 28.00 8.93 -9.24
C GLN A 32 28.23 7.54 -8.66
N LYS A 33 29.44 7.02 -8.86
CA LYS A 33 29.91 5.84 -8.16
C LYS A 33 30.07 6.24 -6.70
N ALA A 34 29.03 6.00 -5.91
CA ALA A 34 29.23 5.71 -4.51
C ALA A 34 29.87 4.32 -4.45
N ASP A 35 30.99 4.26 -3.74
CA ASP A 35 31.97 3.19 -3.81
C ASP A 35 31.36 1.80 -3.59
N PHE A 36 31.80 0.85 -4.40
CA PHE A 36 31.48 -0.58 -4.32
C PHE A 36 31.98 -1.26 -3.02
N THR A 37 32.41 -0.48 -2.02
CA THR A 37 32.94 -0.95 -0.73
C THR A 37 32.14 -0.44 0.48
N ALA A 38 31.04 0.29 0.30
CA ALA A 38 30.13 0.65 1.38
C ALA A 38 28.87 -0.22 1.34
N SER A 39 28.93 -1.34 2.05
CA SER A 39 27.84 -2.10 2.65
C SER A 39 26.53 -2.23 1.86
N THR A 40 26.22 -3.47 1.50
CA THR A 40 24.89 -4.01 1.27
C THR A 40 23.91 -3.65 2.40
N ASP A 41 23.47 -2.40 2.45
CA ASP A 41 22.54 -1.85 3.46
C ASP A 41 21.12 -1.72 2.89
N TRP A 42 20.74 -2.61 1.96
CA TRP A 42 19.33 -2.84 1.63
C TRP A 42 18.53 -3.34 2.86
N ASN A 43 19.22 -3.75 3.94
CA ASN A 43 18.66 -4.15 5.23
C ASN A 43 18.42 -2.99 6.23
N ARG A 44 18.80 -1.73 5.93
CA ARG A 44 18.54 -0.58 6.82
C ARG A 44 17.20 0.10 6.58
N LEU A 45 16.61 -0.14 5.41
CA LEU A 45 15.25 0.26 5.11
C LEU A 45 14.36 -0.97 5.29
N ASN A 46 13.75 -1.12 6.46
CA ASN A 46 12.65 -2.08 6.70
C ASN A 46 11.38 -1.69 5.90
N LEU A 47 11.52 -1.23 4.66
CA LEU A 47 10.45 -0.89 3.75
C LEU A 47 10.00 -2.15 3.02
N ARG A 48 9.39 -3.06 3.78
CA ARG A 48 8.69 -4.22 3.22
C ARG A 48 7.29 -3.76 2.85
N SER A 49 7.02 -3.55 1.57
CA SER A 49 5.66 -3.30 1.09
C SER A 49 4.85 -4.59 1.25
N VAL A 50 4.00 -4.64 2.27
CA VAL A 50 3.08 -5.74 2.55
C VAL A 50 1.69 -5.29 2.10
N THR A 51 1.16 -5.90 1.03
CA THR A 51 -0.17 -5.55 0.51
C THR A 51 -1.31 -6.19 1.32
N ASP A 52 -1.00 -7.18 2.16
CA ASP A 52 -1.92 -7.85 3.10
C ASP A 52 -1.14 -8.23 4.36
N GLN A 53 -1.47 -7.64 5.51
CA GLN A 53 -0.86 -8.01 6.80
C GLN A 53 -1.59 -9.25 7.35
N ASN A 54 -0.84 -10.29 7.72
CA ASN A 54 -1.41 -11.43 8.41
C ASN A 54 -2.00 -10.95 9.76
N SER A 55 -3.23 -11.36 10.10
CA SER A 55 -3.89 -10.95 11.35
C SER A 55 -3.05 -11.27 12.60
N LEU A 56 -2.18 -12.27 12.52
CA LEU A 56 -1.20 -12.59 13.56
C LEU A 56 -0.12 -11.49 13.72
N ASP A 57 0.45 -11.02 12.61
CA ASP A 57 1.54 -10.03 12.65
C ASP A 57 1.04 -8.67 13.15
N GLU A 58 -0.18 -8.29 12.80
CA GLU A 58 -0.84 -7.09 13.33
C GLU A 58 -1.08 -7.19 14.85
N PHE A 59 -1.51 -8.37 15.31
CA PHE A 59 -1.72 -8.62 16.73
C PHE A 59 -0.40 -8.54 17.52
N LEU A 60 0.67 -9.17 17.03
CA LEU A 60 1.99 -9.17 17.68
C LEU A 60 2.62 -7.77 17.73
N THR A 61 2.51 -6.99 16.66
CA THR A 61 3.03 -5.60 16.63
C THR A 61 2.28 -4.69 17.59
N THR A 62 0.96 -4.88 17.73
CA THR A 62 0.14 -4.11 18.68
C THR A 62 0.46 -4.49 20.13
N ALA A 63 0.64 -5.79 20.42
CA ALA A 63 1.03 -6.25 21.76
C ALA A 63 2.42 -5.74 22.17
N GLN A 64 3.38 -5.73 21.24
CA GLN A 64 4.72 -5.19 21.48
C GLN A 64 4.70 -3.68 21.75
N LEU A 65 3.90 -2.92 21.00
CA LEU A 65 3.74 -1.48 21.24
C LEU A 65 3.03 -1.17 22.57
N ALA A 66 2.10 -2.04 22.98
CA ALA A 66 1.37 -1.92 24.23
C ALA A 66 2.14 -2.43 25.47
N GLY A 67 3.25 -3.15 25.28
CA GLY A 67 4.07 -3.68 26.37
C GLY A 67 3.39 -4.80 27.18
N THR A 68 2.48 -5.56 26.57
CA THR A 68 1.71 -6.61 27.23
C THR A 68 2.18 -8.00 26.79
N ASP A 69 2.52 -8.88 27.74
CA ASP A 69 2.88 -10.27 27.47
C ASP A 69 1.62 -11.15 27.31
N PHE A 70 1.52 -11.89 26.21
CA PHE A 70 0.42 -12.81 25.93
C PHE A 70 0.91 -14.27 25.93
N ALA A 71 0.32 -15.11 26.78
CA ALA A 71 0.45 -16.56 26.72
C ALA A 71 -0.74 -17.14 25.94
N ALA A 72 -0.50 -17.67 24.75
CA ALA A 72 -1.53 -18.33 23.95
C ALA A 72 -1.43 -19.86 24.11
N GLU A 73 -2.44 -20.46 24.74
CA GLU A 73 -2.59 -21.92 24.79
C GLU A 73 -3.02 -22.45 23.41
N ARG A 74 -2.26 -23.42 22.87
CA ARG A 74 -2.39 -23.88 21.49
C ARG A 74 -3.52 -24.90 21.34
N LEU A 75 -4.78 -24.47 21.38
CA LEU A 75 -5.93 -25.35 21.13
C LEU A 75 -6.44 -25.27 19.68
N ASN A 76 -6.59 -26.47 19.09
CA ASN A 76 -7.36 -26.86 17.90
C ASN A 76 -7.26 -25.95 16.65
N VAL A 77 -6.16 -26.04 15.91
CA VAL A 77 -6.05 -25.47 14.56
C VAL A 77 -6.86 -26.32 13.58
N THR A 78 -8.06 -25.87 13.22
CA THR A 78 -8.79 -26.44 12.08
C THR A 78 -8.30 -25.81 10.78
N PHE A 79 -7.68 -26.60 9.92
CA PHE A 79 -7.35 -26.18 8.56
C PHE A 79 -8.64 -26.01 7.77
N VAL A 80 -9.03 -24.77 7.50
CA VAL A 80 -10.06 -24.48 6.51
C VAL A 80 -9.48 -24.84 5.14
N PRO A 81 -10.08 -25.77 4.38
CA PRO A 81 -9.57 -26.10 3.05
C PRO A 81 -9.59 -24.83 2.19
N ALA A 82 -8.46 -24.52 1.54
CA ALA A 82 -8.25 -23.35 0.69
C ALA A 82 -9.21 -23.26 -0.52
N VAL A 83 -10.09 -24.25 -0.69
CA VAL A 83 -11.03 -24.39 -1.80
C VAL A 83 -12.28 -23.50 -1.63
N ALA A 84 -12.54 -22.96 -0.44
CA ALA A 84 -13.81 -22.26 -0.18
C ALA A 84 -13.91 -20.81 -0.72
N LYS A 85 -12.86 -20.22 -1.31
CA LYS A 85 -12.88 -18.79 -1.71
C LYS A 85 -12.29 -18.47 -3.08
N VAL A 86 -12.28 -19.44 -4.00
CA VAL A 86 -11.95 -19.17 -5.43
C VAL A 86 -13.18 -19.45 -6.29
N GLY A 87 -14.30 -18.83 -5.92
CA GLY A 87 -15.51 -18.79 -6.73
C GLY A 87 -15.70 -17.38 -7.29
N ILE A 88 -15.98 -17.25 -8.59
CA ILE A 88 -16.49 -15.99 -9.12
C ILE A 88 -17.79 -15.69 -8.37
N LEU A 89 -17.84 -14.52 -7.74
CA LEU A 89 -18.99 -14.11 -6.94
C LEU A 89 -20.26 -14.09 -7.82
N SER A 90 -21.35 -14.67 -7.33
CA SER A 90 -22.66 -14.58 -7.99
C SER A 90 -23.09 -13.12 -8.13
N ASN A 91 -23.98 -12.81 -9.07
CA ASN A 91 -24.45 -11.44 -9.26
C ASN A 91 -25.15 -10.89 -8.01
N ASP A 92 -25.98 -11.71 -7.36
CA ASP A 92 -26.66 -11.36 -6.11
C ASP A 92 -25.67 -11.04 -4.98
N ASP A 93 -24.60 -11.82 -4.88
CA ASP A 93 -23.57 -11.62 -3.87
C ASP A 93 -22.76 -10.34 -4.12
N LYS A 94 -22.51 -9.99 -5.40
CA LYS A 94 -21.89 -8.70 -5.76
C LYS A 94 -22.77 -7.53 -5.34
N GLU A 95 -24.08 -7.63 -5.52
CA GLU A 95 -25.02 -6.57 -5.12
C GLU A 95 -25.06 -6.39 -3.60
N ARG A 96 -25.10 -7.50 -2.84
CA ARG A 96 -25.01 -7.44 -1.37
C ARG A 96 -23.72 -6.79 -0.90
N ILE A 97 -22.57 -7.18 -1.46
CA ILE A 97 -21.28 -6.56 -1.11
C ILE A 97 -21.27 -5.07 -1.45
N ARG A 98 -21.79 -4.67 -2.63
CA ARG A 98 -21.88 -3.24 -3.00
C ARG A 98 -22.77 -2.45 -2.04
N GLN A 99 -23.89 -3.01 -1.61
CA GLN A 99 -24.75 -2.36 -0.62
C GLN A 99 -24.00 -2.13 0.69
N VAL A 100 -23.33 -3.16 1.22
CA VAL A 100 -22.52 -3.05 2.44
C VAL A 100 -21.37 -2.05 2.29
N GLN A 101 -20.69 -2.05 1.13
CA GLN A 101 -19.64 -1.09 0.83
C GLN A 101 -20.15 0.34 0.78
N ASN A 102 -21.31 0.58 0.14
CA ASN A 102 -21.93 1.91 0.10
C ASN A 102 -22.36 2.38 1.49
N LEU A 103 -22.89 1.47 2.33
CA LEU A 103 -23.28 1.79 3.71
C LEU A 103 -22.09 2.16 4.60
N HIS A 104 -20.89 1.64 4.32
CA HIS A 104 -19.69 1.87 5.12
C HIS A 104 -18.63 2.74 4.42
N GLN A 105 -18.99 3.37 3.30
CA GLN A 105 -18.08 4.20 2.51
C GLN A 105 -17.46 5.32 3.37
N ASP A 106 -18.25 5.93 4.24
CA ASP A 106 -17.83 7.06 5.08
C ASP A 106 -16.86 6.68 6.22
N ARG A 107 -16.68 5.38 6.50
CA ARG A 107 -15.74 4.91 7.54
C ARG A 107 -14.31 4.84 7.01
N LEU A 108 -14.12 4.68 5.71
CA LEU A 108 -12.81 4.54 5.07
C LEU A 108 -12.26 5.90 4.61
N HIS A 109 -12.09 6.82 5.56
CA HIS A 109 -11.44 8.10 5.29
C HIS A 109 -9.96 8.05 5.66
N ILE A 110 -9.08 8.69 4.89
CA ILE A 110 -7.66 8.86 5.26
C ILE A 110 -7.56 10.09 6.18
N PRO A 111 -6.90 10.02 7.35
CA PRO A 111 -6.81 11.14 8.26
C PRO A 111 -5.97 12.25 7.61
N ARG A 112 -6.52 13.46 7.62
CA ARG A 112 -5.83 14.66 7.12
C ARG A 112 -5.02 15.26 8.25
N ARG A 113 -3.97 16.02 7.89
CA ARG A 113 -3.16 16.75 8.86
C ARG A 113 -4.07 17.73 9.64
N PRO A 114 -4.05 17.72 10.99
CA PRO A 114 -4.80 18.69 11.77
C PRO A 114 -4.30 20.13 11.51
N ALA A 115 -5.17 21.11 11.74
CA ALA A 115 -4.81 22.52 11.55
C ALA A 115 -3.67 22.90 12.50
N TRP A 116 -2.61 23.51 11.95
CA TRP A 116 -1.49 24.05 12.71
C TRP A 116 -1.48 25.58 12.56
N THR A 117 -0.98 26.27 13.58
CA THR A 117 -0.79 27.73 13.60
C THR A 117 0.66 28.05 13.89
N SER A 118 1.14 29.23 13.46
CA SER A 118 2.56 29.61 13.59
C SER A 118 3.03 29.74 15.04
N ASP A 119 2.11 29.86 15.98
CA ASP A 119 2.38 30.01 17.41
C ASP A 119 2.57 28.67 18.12
N MET A 120 2.32 27.55 17.44
CA MET A 120 2.44 26.20 18.02
C MET A 120 3.89 25.72 18.05
N SER A 121 4.28 25.10 19.17
CA SER A 121 5.57 24.43 19.29
C SER A 121 5.60 23.14 18.46
N ALA A 122 6.79 22.71 18.06
CA ALA A 122 6.97 21.46 17.31
C ALA A 122 6.41 20.23 18.08
N GLU A 123 6.57 20.21 19.40
CA GLU A 123 6.04 19.13 20.26
C GLU A 123 4.51 19.13 20.30
N GLN A 124 3.89 20.31 20.34
CA GLN A 124 2.44 20.43 20.35
C GLN A 124 1.83 19.95 19.03
N ILE A 125 2.49 20.23 17.90
CA ILE A 125 2.07 19.74 16.57
C ILE A 125 2.16 18.21 16.51
N ASP A 126 3.27 17.61 16.95
CA ASP A 126 3.47 16.16 16.95
C ASP A 126 2.44 15.45 17.86
N GLN A 127 2.15 15.99 19.04
CA GLN A 127 1.11 15.44 19.92
C GLN A 127 -0.28 15.50 19.27
N GLN A 128 -0.62 16.60 18.62
CA GLN A 128 -1.91 16.77 17.95
C GLN A 128 -2.06 15.84 16.74
N GLU A 129 -0.99 15.65 15.97
CA GLU A 129 -0.95 14.68 14.86
C GLU A 129 -1.14 13.25 15.37
N ARG A 130 -0.42 12.85 16.42
CA ARG A 130 -0.56 11.53 17.03
C ARG A 130 -1.96 11.29 17.57
N ALA A 131 -2.54 12.28 18.26
CA ALA A 131 -3.90 12.18 18.79
C ALA A 131 -4.93 12.01 17.66
N SER A 132 -4.83 12.82 16.61
CA SER A 132 -5.71 12.72 15.44
C SER A 132 -5.58 11.38 14.72
N PHE A 133 -4.35 10.87 14.61
CA PHE A 133 -4.07 9.56 13.99
C PHE A 133 -4.65 8.40 14.82
N LEU A 134 -4.52 8.45 16.14
CA LEU A 134 -5.08 7.44 17.03
C LEU A 134 -6.61 7.44 17.01
N GLU A 135 -7.24 8.61 17.01
CA GLU A 135 -8.70 8.72 16.90
C GLU A 135 -9.20 8.12 15.59
N TRP A 136 -8.50 8.40 14.48
CA TRP A 136 -8.80 7.77 13.20
C TRP A 136 -8.66 6.25 13.24
N ARG A 137 -7.54 5.73 13.77
CA ARG A 137 -7.32 4.29 13.88
C ARG A 137 -8.39 3.60 14.72
N ARG A 138 -8.85 4.23 15.81
CA ARG A 138 -9.96 3.71 16.64
C ARG A 138 -11.28 3.65 15.90
N LYS A 139 -11.54 4.57 14.94
CA LYS A 139 -12.77 4.55 14.13
C LYS A 139 -12.79 3.41 13.09
N LEU A 140 -11.63 2.81 12.80
CA LEU A 140 -11.49 1.68 11.88
C LEU A 140 -11.58 0.31 12.57
N ALA A 141 -11.35 0.23 13.88
CA ALA A 141 -11.47 -0.98 14.69
C ALA A 141 -12.92 -1.23 15.13
#